data_AF-X1FXC8-F1
#
_entry.id   AF-X1FXC8-F1
#
_cell.length_a   1.000
_cell.length_b   1.000
_cell.length_c   1.000
_cell.angle_alpha   90.00
_cell.angle_beta   90.00
_cell.angle_gamma   90.00
#
_symmetry.space_group_name_H-M   'P 1'
#
loop_
_entity.id
_entity.type
_entity.pdbx_description
1 polymer ?
#
loop_
_entity_poly.entity_id
_entity_poly.type
_entity_poly.pdbx_seq_one_letter_code
_entity_poly.pdbx_strand_id
1 'polypeptide(L)'
;TEDFISKILVDSLQIKELFVGFNYKFGFRGRGNTDILREYSKFYKFKTNILKPIAVNNIIISSTKIKDYIKLGEIEKAIKLLGHDITISGRVISGKGRGRKLLNFATANIEMTSDKIIPANGVYLVGIKIDNKKYYGLMNIGIKPTFKETERTIEVHIINFNKKIYNKKVAVNILQRIREEKYFSNMNLLKKQIENDILIAHKIINKN
;
A
#
# COMPACT_ATOMS: atom_id res chain seq x y z
N THR A 1 3.75 5.28 -33.60
CA THR A 1 2.39 5.08 -33.08
C THR A 1 1.73 3.98 -33.85
N GLU A 2 1.67 4.11 -35.18
CA GLU A 2 1.26 3.05 -36.10
C GLU A 2 1.99 1.73 -35.86
N ASP A 3 3.32 1.74 -35.76
CA ASP A 3 4.12 0.54 -35.46
C ASP A 3 3.66 -0.25 -34.21
N PHE A 4 3.16 0.44 -33.18
CA PHE A 4 2.60 -0.26 -32.01
C PHE A 4 1.28 -0.95 -32.36
N ILE A 5 0.44 -0.31 -33.18
CA ILE A 5 -0.84 -0.88 -33.58
C ILE A 5 -0.61 -2.04 -34.55
N SER A 6 0.11 -1.82 -35.65
CA SER A 6 0.33 -2.86 -36.66
C SER A 6 1.16 -4.02 -36.10
N LYS A 7 2.38 -3.75 -35.63
CA LYS A 7 3.30 -4.84 -35.25
C LYS A 7 2.91 -5.53 -33.94
N ILE A 8 2.41 -4.78 -32.95
CA ILE A 8 2.10 -5.36 -31.63
C ILE A 8 0.65 -5.81 -31.55
N LEU A 9 -0.33 -4.91 -31.77
CA LEU A 9 -1.73 -5.26 -31.58
C LEU A 9 -2.25 -6.21 -32.68
N VAL A 10 -1.91 -5.95 -33.94
CA VAL A 10 -2.45 -6.70 -35.09
C VAL A 10 -1.60 -7.92 -35.41
N ASP A 11 -0.31 -7.76 -35.70
CA ASP A 11 0.51 -8.86 -36.20
C ASP A 11 0.88 -9.84 -35.08
N SER A 12 1.32 -9.32 -33.92
CA SER A 12 1.80 -10.14 -32.81
C SER A 12 0.66 -10.68 -31.94
N LEU A 13 -0.24 -9.81 -31.46
CA LEU A 13 -1.32 -10.21 -30.54
C LEU A 13 -2.61 -10.64 -31.25
N GLN A 14 -2.78 -10.30 -32.54
CA GLN A 14 -3.96 -10.65 -33.35
C GLN A 14 -5.29 -10.30 -32.67
N ILE A 15 -5.34 -9.14 -32.01
CA ILE A 15 -6.50 -8.76 -31.21
C ILE A 15 -7.77 -8.65 -32.06
N LYS A 16 -8.90 -9.07 -31.48
CA LYS A 16 -10.24 -8.81 -32.05
C LYS A 16 -10.92 -7.63 -31.38
N GLU A 17 -10.57 -7.37 -30.13
CA GLU A 17 -11.19 -6.34 -29.31
C GLU A 17 -10.19 -5.79 -28.29
N LEU A 18 -10.18 -4.47 -28.12
CA LEU A 18 -9.29 -3.73 -27.23
C LEU A 18 -10.13 -2.93 -26.23
N PHE A 19 -9.82 -3.06 -24.94
CA PHE A 19 -10.41 -2.25 -23.87
C PHE A 19 -9.35 -1.31 -23.30
N VAL A 20 -9.63 -0.01 -23.32
CA VAL A 20 -8.72 1.01 -22.78
C VAL A 20 -9.48 2.05 -21.98
N GLY A 21 -8.84 2.67 -20.99
CA GLY A 21 -9.40 3.81 -20.28
C GLY A 21 -9.47 5.07 -21.16
N PHE A 22 -10.39 5.97 -20.84
CA PHE A 22 -10.57 7.27 -21.53
C PHE A 22 -9.28 8.10 -21.66
N ASN A 23 -8.34 7.96 -20.72
CA ASN A 23 -7.07 8.69 -20.67
C ASN A 23 -5.88 7.90 -21.22
N TYR A 24 -6.11 6.80 -21.92
CA TYR A 24 -5.04 5.95 -22.45
C TYR A 24 -4.19 6.69 -23.49
N LYS A 25 -2.86 6.57 -23.33
CA LYS A 25 -1.85 7.11 -24.23
C LYS A 25 -0.82 6.02 -24.54
N PHE A 26 -0.29 6.03 -25.77
CA PHE A 26 0.69 5.04 -26.22
C PHE A 26 1.65 5.61 -27.26
N GLY A 27 2.64 4.81 -27.66
CA GLY A 27 3.66 5.21 -28.62
C GLY A 27 4.65 6.24 -28.07
N PHE A 28 5.59 6.66 -28.93
CA PHE A 28 6.67 7.56 -28.56
C PHE A 28 6.13 8.87 -27.95
N ARG A 29 6.52 9.13 -26.68
CA ARG A 29 6.12 10.29 -25.88
C ARG A 29 4.59 10.46 -25.73
N GLY A 30 3.83 9.37 -25.75
CA GLY A 30 2.38 9.42 -25.56
C GLY A 30 1.61 10.14 -26.68
N ARG A 31 2.19 10.19 -27.89
CA ARG A 31 1.53 10.80 -29.06
C ARG A 31 0.30 10.02 -29.53
N GLY A 32 0.23 8.72 -29.26
CA GLY A 32 -0.95 7.89 -29.47
C GLY A 32 -2.02 8.17 -28.42
N ASN A 33 -3.28 8.24 -28.83
CA ASN A 33 -4.43 8.47 -27.96
C ASN A 33 -5.63 7.61 -28.40
N THR A 34 -6.72 7.69 -27.66
CA THR A 34 -7.96 6.95 -27.93
C THR A 34 -8.60 7.27 -29.29
N ASP A 35 -8.44 8.48 -29.80
CA ASP A 35 -8.97 8.87 -31.13
C ASP A 35 -8.17 8.22 -32.25
N ILE A 36 -6.84 8.21 -32.15
CA ILE A 36 -5.97 7.47 -33.06
C ILE A 36 -6.32 5.98 -33.03
N LEU A 37 -6.56 5.38 -31.85
CA LEU A 37 -6.99 3.98 -31.78
C LEU A 37 -8.29 3.73 -32.54
N ARG A 38 -9.30 4.61 -32.39
CA ARG A 38 -10.58 4.49 -33.12
C ARG A 38 -10.41 4.58 -34.63
N GLU A 39 -9.49 5.41 -35.10
CA GLU A 39 -9.21 5.56 -36.53
C GLU A 39 -8.60 4.28 -37.08
N TYR A 40 -7.51 3.82 -36.47
CA TYR A 40 -6.79 2.62 -36.91
C TYR A 40 -7.59 1.33 -36.69
N SER A 41 -8.50 1.29 -35.73
CA SER A 41 -9.35 0.12 -35.50
C SER A 41 -10.31 -0.14 -36.66
N LYS A 42 -10.71 0.91 -37.41
CA LYS A 42 -11.48 0.76 -38.65
C LYS A 42 -10.64 0.12 -39.75
N PHE A 43 -9.39 0.56 -39.90
CA PHE A 43 -8.48 0.06 -40.92
C PHE A 43 -8.09 -1.41 -40.67
N TYR A 44 -7.70 -1.73 -39.43
CA TYR A 44 -7.25 -3.06 -39.03
C TYR A 44 -8.38 -3.99 -38.56
N LYS A 45 -9.64 -3.54 -38.60
CA LYS A 45 -10.85 -4.33 -38.29
C LYS A 45 -10.87 -4.99 -36.91
N PHE A 46 -10.36 -4.31 -35.88
CA PHE A 46 -10.56 -4.68 -34.48
C PHE A 46 -11.57 -3.73 -33.80
N LYS A 47 -12.21 -4.18 -32.72
CA LYS A 47 -13.12 -3.36 -31.92
C LYS A 47 -12.36 -2.58 -30.86
N THR A 48 -12.71 -1.31 -30.64
CA THR A 48 -12.12 -0.50 -29.57
C THR A 48 -13.20 -0.05 -28.60
N ASN A 49 -13.05 -0.44 -27.33
CA ASN A 49 -13.92 -0.07 -26.23
C ASN A 49 -13.19 0.90 -25.30
N ILE A 50 -13.64 2.16 -25.30
CA ILE A 50 -13.08 3.19 -24.42
C ILE A 50 -13.96 3.31 -23.18
N LEU A 51 -13.41 2.85 -22.06
CA LEU A 51 -14.09 2.87 -20.77
C LEU A 51 -14.13 4.28 -20.20
N LYS A 52 -15.32 4.69 -19.74
CA LYS A 52 -15.51 5.96 -19.02
C LYS A 52 -14.75 5.95 -17.69
N PRO A 53 -14.36 7.13 -17.16
CA PRO A 53 -13.80 7.22 -15.81
C PRO A 53 -14.75 6.61 -14.79
N ILE A 54 -14.20 5.85 -13.84
CA ILE A 54 -14.93 5.36 -12.66
C ILE A 54 -14.71 6.36 -11.52
N ALA A 55 -15.76 6.68 -10.78
CA ALA A 55 -15.70 7.57 -9.64
C ALA A 55 -16.39 6.98 -8.41
N VAL A 56 -15.85 7.32 -7.24
CA VAL A 56 -16.45 7.01 -5.93
C VAL A 56 -16.55 8.30 -5.15
N ASN A 57 -17.73 8.63 -4.61
CA ASN A 57 -17.99 9.92 -3.95
C ASN A 57 -17.54 11.13 -4.79
N ASN A 58 -17.84 11.14 -6.08
CA ASN A 58 -17.45 12.18 -7.05
C ASN A 58 -15.93 12.35 -7.26
N ILE A 59 -15.10 11.42 -6.76
CA ILE A 59 -13.66 11.41 -6.98
C ILE A 59 -13.34 10.38 -8.05
N ILE A 60 -12.73 10.80 -9.16
CA ILE A 60 -12.26 9.90 -10.21
C ILE A 60 -11.14 9.01 -9.64
N ILE A 61 -11.33 7.69 -9.76
CA ILE A 61 -10.33 6.72 -9.34
C ILE A 61 -9.13 6.83 -10.27
N SER A 62 -7.95 7.07 -9.69
CA SER A 62 -6.69 7.06 -10.41
C SER A 62 -5.55 6.63 -9.49
N SER A 63 -4.50 6.05 -10.08
CA SER A 63 -3.30 5.70 -9.33
C SER A 63 -2.72 6.91 -8.61
N THR A 64 -2.63 8.08 -9.24
CA THR A 64 -2.12 9.31 -8.61
C THR A 64 -2.90 9.65 -7.35
N LYS A 65 -4.24 9.69 -7.43
CA LYS A 65 -5.08 10.06 -6.29
C LYS A 65 -4.96 9.07 -5.13
N ILE A 66 -4.91 7.77 -5.42
CA ILE A 66 -4.71 6.73 -4.41
C ILE A 66 -3.34 6.91 -3.74
N LYS A 67 -2.28 7.13 -4.52
CA LYS A 67 -0.92 7.33 -4.01
C LYS A 67 -0.84 8.56 -3.12
N ASP A 68 -1.53 9.64 -3.46
CA ASP A 68 -1.58 10.86 -2.65
C ASP A 68 -2.26 10.62 -1.30
N TYR A 69 -3.40 9.93 -1.29
CA TYR A 69 -4.06 9.55 -0.04
C TYR A 69 -3.19 8.65 0.85
N ILE A 70 -2.48 7.69 0.26
CA ILE A 70 -1.54 6.84 1.00
C ILE A 70 -0.42 7.70 1.61
N LYS A 71 0.20 8.58 0.82
CA LYS A 71 1.30 9.45 1.28
C LYS A 71 0.88 10.42 2.38
N LEU A 72 -0.37 10.88 2.37
CA LEU A 72 -0.95 11.73 3.42
C LEU A 72 -1.41 10.93 4.65
N GLY A 73 -1.38 9.60 4.60
CA GLY A 73 -1.89 8.73 5.67
C GLY A 73 -3.42 8.68 5.74
N GLU A 74 -4.13 9.12 4.70
CA GLU A 74 -5.58 9.05 4.56
C GLU A 74 -6.02 7.65 4.08
N ILE A 75 -5.67 6.63 4.88
CA ILE A 75 -5.82 5.21 4.56
C ILE A 75 -7.26 4.84 4.17
N GLU A 76 -8.25 5.33 4.92
CA GLU A 76 -9.66 5.02 4.66
C GLU A 76 -10.12 5.52 3.28
N LYS A 77 -9.69 6.73 2.88
CA LYS A 77 -10.01 7.28 1.55
C LYS A 77 -9.32 6.48 0.45
N ALA A 78 -8.07 6.07 0.67
CA ALA A 78 -7.33 5.25 -0.27
C ALA A 78 -7.98 3.87 -0.46
N ILE A 79 -8.34 3.18 0.62
CA ILE A 79 -9.03 1.88 0.58
C ILE A 79 -10.38 2.00 -0.14
N LYS A 80 -11.12 3.08 0.11
CA LYS A 80 -12.41 3.33 -0.57
C LYS A 80 -12.26 3.45 -2.08
N LEU A 81 -11.16 4.01 -2.58
CA LEU A 81 -10.88 4.07 -4.02
C LEU A 81 -10.29 2.76 -4.57
N LEU A 82 -9.52 2.02 -3.77
CA LEU A 82 -8.91 0.74 -4.17
C LEU A 82 -9.91 -0.43 -4.20
N GLY A 83 -10.89 -0.42 -3.31
CA GLY A 83 -11.80 -1.54 -3.08
C GLY A 83 -11.20 -2.68 -2.25
N HIS A 84 -9.98 -2.52 -1.72
CA HIS A 84 -9.33 -3.48 -0.83
C HIS A 84 -8.28 -2.79 0.08
N ASP A 85 -7.82 -3.51 1.11
CA ASP A 85 -6.78 -3.03 2.03
C ASP A 85 -5.45 -2.75 1.32
N ILE A 86 -4.70 -1.76 1.81
CA ILE A 86 -3.34 -1.50 1.33
C ILE A 86 -2.39 -2.53 1.93
N THR A 87 -1.66 -3.27 1.09
CA THR A 87 -0.73 -4.31 1.55
C THR A 87 0.73 -3.89 1.42
N ILE A 88 1.43 -3.89 2.55
CA ILE A 88 2.89 -3.82 2.62
C ILE A 88 3.43 -5.25 2.70
N SER A 89 4.43 -5.58 1.89
CA SER A 89 5.10 -6.88 1.95
C SER A 89 6.58 -6.68 2.19
N GLY A 90 7.18 -7.58 2.95
CA GLY A 90 8.60 -7.50 3.26
C GLY A 90 9.10 -8.74 3.99
N ARG A 91 10.38 -8.70 4.34
CA ARG A 91 11.02 -9.74 5.16
C ARG A 91 11.08 -9.27 6.61
N VAL A 92 10.75 -10.16 7.53
CA VAL A 92 10.96 -9.87 8.95
C VAL A 92 12.45 -9.95 9.26
N ILE A 93 13.04 -8.85 9.71
CA ILE A 93 14.44 -8.77 10.12
C ILE A 93 14.58 -8.60 11.63
N SER A 94 15.76 -8.91 12.15
CA SER A 94 16.09 -8.69 13.56
C SER A 94 16.25 -7.20 13.83
N GLY A 95 15.36 -6.62 14.64
CA GLY A 95 15.54 -5.27 15.18
C GLY A 95 16.43 -5.23 16.42
N LYS A 96 16.57 -4.05 17.05
CA LYS A 96 17.33 -3.88 18.30
C LYS A 96 16.75 -4.58 19.53
N GLY A 97 15.60 -5.27 19.40
CA GLY A 97 14.95 -6.00 20.50
C GLY A 97 14.44 -5.13 21.66
N ARG A 98 14.38 -3.79 21.48
CA ARG A 98 14.01 -2.84 22.52
C ARG A 98 12.57 -3.05 23.01
N GLY A 99 11.60 -3.21 22.10
CA GLY A 99 10.20 -3.47 22.46
C GLY A 99 10.01 -4.76 23.28
N ARG A 100 10.77 -5.81 22.95
CA ARG A 100 10.73 -7.10 23.67
C ARG A 100 11.29 -6.99 25.08
N LYS A 101 12.42 -6.28 25.24
CA LYS A 101 13.07 -6.11 26.55
C LYS A 101 12.35 -5.13 27.48
N LEU A 102 11.68 -4.11 26.91
CA LEU A 102 11.12 -3.00 27.70
C LEU A 102 9.62 -3.15 27.99
N LEU A 103 8.88 -3.87 27.15
CA LEU A 103 7.41 -3.91 27.22
C LEU A 103 6.82 -5.32 27.00
N ASN A 104 7.66 -6.35 26.94
CA ASN A 104 7.26 -7.73 26.61
C ASN A 104 6.51 -7.88 25.27
N PHE A 105 6.73 -6.93 24.35
CA PHE A 105 6.07 -6.90 23.05
C PHE A 105 6.91 -7.59 21.99
N ALA A 106 6.35 -8.61 21.33
CA ALA A 106 6.95 -9.16 20.12
C ALA A 106 6.80 -8.14 18.99
N THR A 107 7.92 -7.59 18.51
CA THR A 107 7.96 -6.68 17.36
C THR A 107 8.69 -7.30 16.19
N ALA A 108 8.10 -7.20 15.01
CA ALA A 108 8.68 -7.60 13.74
C ALA A 108 9.10 -6.34 12.98
N ASN A 109 10.38 -6.22 12.67
CA ASN A 109 10.87 -5.16 11.78
C ASN A 109 10.70 -5.64 10.35
N ILE A 110 10.07 -4.84 9.50
CA ILE A 110 9.77 -5.23 8.12
C ILE A 110 10.71 -4.49 7.19
N GLU A 111 11.62 -5.23 6.58
CA GLU A 111 12.45 -4.75 5.48
C GLU A 111 11.63 -4.84 4.19
N MET A 112 11.38 -3.69 3.56
CA MET A 112 10.62 -3.59 2.32
C MET A 112 11.53 -3.64 1.09
N THR A 113 10.97 -4.10 -0.02
CA THR A 113 11.53 -3.83 -1.34
C THR A 113 11.30 -2.36 -1.71
N SER A 114 12.27 -1.74 -2.38
CA SER A 114 12.33 -0.29 -2.63
C SER A 114 11.25 0.26 -3.58
N ASP A 115 10.41 -0.59 -4.15
CA ASP A 115 9.43 -0.27 -5.19
C ASP A 115 8.03 0.10 -4.65
N LYS A 116 7.79 -0.04 -3.34
CA LYS A 116 6.48 0.15 -2.75
C LYS A 116 6.31 1.51 -2.06
N ILE A 117 5.10 2.05 -2.15
CA ILE A 117 4.72 3.30 -1.50
C ILE A 117 4.48 3.05 -0.03
N ILE A 118 5.20 3.80 0.81
CA ILE A 118 5.05 3.78 2.26
C ILE A 118 4.11 4.93 2.66
N PRO A 119 3.09 4.68 3.49
CA PRO A 119 2.22 5.73 4.02
C PRO A 119 2.97 6.82 4.80
N ALA A 120 2.25 7.87 5.21
CA ALA A 120 2.77 8.86 6.16
C ALA A 120 3.33 8.20 7.43
N ASN A 121 4.21 8.88 8.15
CA ASN A 121 4.62 8.41 9.47
C ASN A 121 3.42 8.36 10.43
N GLY A 122 3.44 7.39 11.32
CA GLY A 122 2.37 7.20 12.30
C GLY A 122 2.18 5.75 12.73
N VAL A 123 1.15 5.57 13.54
CA VAL A 123 0.72 4.27 14.04
C VAL A 123 -0.54 3.85 13.33
N TYR A 124 -0.54 2.61 12.85
CA TYR A 124 -1.60 2.03 12.05
C TYR A 124 -2.08 0.72 12.67
N LEU A 125 -3.38 0.49 12.65
CA LEU A 125 -3.93 -0.84 12.84
C LEU A 125 -3.68 -1.66 11.57
N VAL A 126 -3.11 -2.84 11.74
CA VAL A 126 -2.81 -3.75 10.64
C VAL A 126 -3.31 -5.17 10.89
N GLY A 127 -3.65 -5.86 9.81
CA GLY A 127 -3.81 -7.31 9.78
C GLY A 127 -2.56 -7.97 9.20
N ILE A 128 -2.15 -9.10 9.78
CA ILE A 128 -1.01 -9.90 9.28
C ILE A 128 -1.39 -11.38 9.30
N LYS A 129 -1.04 -12.11 8.23
CA LYS A 129 -1.23 -13.56 8.16
C LYS A 129 0.12 -14.26 8.37
N ILE A 130 0.18 -15.15 9.35
CA ILE A 130 1.38 -15.94 9.69
C ILE A 130 0.95 -17.39 9.83
N ASP A 131 1.58 -18.29 9.08
CA ASP A 131 1.31 -19.74 9.10
C ASP A 131 -0.19 -20.04 8.99
N ASN A 132 -0.84 -19.41 8.00
CA ASN A 132 -2.28 -19.44 7.75
C ASN A 132 -3.22 -18.87 8.82
N LYS A 133 -2.71 -18.36 9.94
CA LYS A 133 -3.52 -17.70 10.97
C LYS A 133 -3.47 -16.18 10.82
N LYS A 134 -4.64 -15.54 10.92
CA LYS A 134 -4.77 -14.07 10.92
C LYS A 134 -4.49 -13.54 12.32
N TYR A 135 -3.71 -12.48 12.39
CA TYR A 135 -3.42 -11.71 13.58
C TYR A 135 -3.66 -10.23 13.31
N TYR A 136 -3.84 -9.47 14.37
CA TYR A 136 -3.86 -8.01 14.33
C TYR A 136 -2.60 -7.45 14.99
N GLY A 137 -2.21 -6.25 14.59
CA GLY A 137 -1.05 -5.59 15.13
C GLY A 137 -1.11 -4.08 15.01
N LEU A 138 -0.18 -3.43 15.70
CA LEU A 138 0.11 -2.02 15.56
C LEU A 138 1.39 -1.88 14.74
N MET A 139 1.27 -1.23 13.58
CA MET A 139 2.42 -0.89 12.75
C MET A 139 2.83 0.55 13.02
N ASN A 140 4.07 0.75 13.46
CA ASN A 140 4.70 2.06 13.54
C ASN A 140 5.54 2.29 12.29
N ILE A 141 5.28 3.39 11.59
CA ILE A 141 6.12 3.92 10.51
C ILE A 141 6.79 5.19 11.05
N GLY A 142 8.11 5.15 11.21
CA GLY A 142 8.87 6.24 11.81
C GLY A 142 10.21 6.49 11.14
N ILE A 143 10.89 7.58 11.50
CA ILE A 143 12.23 7.90 11.00
C ILE A 143 13.27 7.61 12.07
N LYS A 144 14.33 6.92 11.68
CA LYS A 144 15.52 6.77 12.53
C LYS A 144 16.51 7.86 12.14
N PRO A 145 16.79 8.85 13.01
CA PRO A 145 17.88 9.79 12.75
C PRO A 145 19.19 8.99 12.80
N THR A 146 19.82 8.80 11.64
CA THR A 146 21.18 8.28 11.53
C THR A 146 22.11 9.35 10.96
N PHE A 147 23.41 9.21 11.21
CA PHE A 147 24.42 10.20 10.87
C PHE A 147 24.60 10.45 9.35
N LYS A 148 23.96 9.66 8.47
CA LYS A 148 24.12 9.79 7.02
C LYS A 148 22.81 9.77 6.21
N GLU A 149 21.74 9.14 6.69
CA GLU A 149 20.43 9.11 6.00
C GLU A 149 19.23 9.02 6.97
N THR A 150 18.08 9.54 6.56
CA THR A 150 16.78 9.37 7.25
C THR A 150 16.10 8.09 6.77
N GLU A 151 16.55 6.95 7.27
CA GLU A 151 15.88 5.68 6.96
C GLU A 151 14.51 5.61 7.65
N ARG A 152 13.46 5.40 6.85
CA ARG A 152 12.13 5.05 7.37
C ARG A 152 12.15 3.61 7.86
N THR A 153 11.63 3.41 9.06
CA THR A 153 11.51 2.10 9.71
C THR A 153 10.05 1.71 9.83
N ILE A 154 9.79 0.43 9.65
CA ILE A 154 8.45 -0.16 9.80
C ILE A 154 8.53 -1.26 10.85
N GLU A 155 7.89 -1.02 11.98
CA GLU A 155 7.84 -1.96 13.09
C GLU A 155 6.41 -2.40 13.33
N VAL A 156 6.15 -3.71 13.29
CA VAL A 156 4.83 -4.27 13.59
C VAL A 156 4.87 -4.97 14.94
N HIS A 157 4.11 -4.45 15.89
CA HIS A 157 3.79 -5.13 17.12
C HIS A 157 2.55 -6.00 16.91
N ILE A 158 2.71 -7.32 16.98
CA ILE A 158 1.60 -8.26 16.79
C ILE A 158 0.94 -8.52 18.14
N ILE A 159 -0.35 -8.25 18.25
CA ILE A 159 -1.13 -8.39 19.49
C ILE A 159 -1.27 -9.88 19.84
N ASN A 160 -1.07 -10.21 21.12
CA ASN A 160 -1.18 -11.58 21.66
C ASN A 160 -0.31 -12.62 20.91
N PHE A 161 0.89 -12.22 20.47
CA PHE A 161 1.80 -13.06 19.71
C PHE A 161 3.13 -13.26 20.45
N ASN A 162 3.52 -14.52 20.68
CA ASN A 162 4.71 -14.89 21.46
C ASN A 162 5.75 -15.70 20.67
N LYS A 163 5.56 -15.90 19.36
CA LYS A 163 6.47 -16.70 18.53
C LYS A 163 7.56 -15.83 17.87
N LYS A 164 8.67 -16.46 17.46
CA LYS A 164 9.69 -15.83 16.61
C LYS A 164 9.35 -16.07 15.14
N ILE A 165 9.42 -15.02 14.31
CA ILE A 165 9.09 -15.07 12.88
C ILE A 165 10.18 -14.46 11.98
N TYR A 166 11.42 -14.41 12.48
CA TYR A 166 12.56 -13.87 11.73
C TYR A 166 12.74 -14.57 10.38
N ASN A 167 13.21 -13.82 9.39
CA ASN A 167 13.45 -14.24 8.01
C ASN A 167 12.23 -14.73 7.25
N LYS A 168 11.01 -14.69 7.83
CA LYS A 168 9.78 -14.98 7.10
C LYS A 168 9.39 -13.79 6.21
N LYS A 169 8.89 -14.11 5.01
CA LYS A 169 8.17 -13.13 4.19
C LYS A 169 6.78 -12.93 4.77
N VAL A 170 6.39 -11.68 4.97
CA VAL A 170 5.08 -11.32 5.52
C VAL A 170 4.39 -10.31 4.62
N ALA A 171 3.06 -10.35 4.63
CA ALA A 171 2.19 -9.35 4.06
C ALA A 171 1.34 -8.75 5.17
N VAL A 172 1.35 -7.43 5.26
CA VAL A 172 0.70 -6.63 6.29
C VAL A 172 -0.31 -5.73 5.61
N ASN A 173 -1.58 -5.94 5.92
CA ASN A 173 -2.69 -5.15 5.41
C ASN A 173 -2.95 -4.01 6.37
N ILE A 174 -2.90 -2.78 5.88
CA ILE A 174 -3.22 -1.58 6.63
C ILE A 174 -4.72 -1.42 6.66
N LEU A 175 -5.28 -1.42 7.85
CA LEU A 175 -6.73 -1.32 8.07
C LEU A 175 -7.11 0.12 8.35
N GLN A 176 -6.37 0.79 9.25
CA GLN A 176 -6.70 2.16 9.67
C GLN A 176 -5.46 2.88 10.22
N ARG A 177 -5.40 4.21 10.06
CA ARG A 177 -4.44 5.06 10.77
C ARG A 177 -5.01 5.42 12.14
N ILE A 178 -4.27 5.10 13.21
CA ILE A 178 -4.68 5.39 14.59
C ILE A 178 -4.25 6.81 14.98
N ARG A 179 -3.00 7.17 14.67
CA ARG A 179 -2.44 8.48 15.00
C ARG A 179 -1.16 8.79 14.23
N GLU A 180 -0.72 10.03 14.33
CA GLU A 180 0.61 10.45 13.91
C GLU A 180 1.72 9.93 14.85
N GLU A 181 2.95 9.97 14.36
CA GLU A 181 4.13 9.66 15.15
C GLU A 181 4.32 10.71 16.24
N LYS A 182 4.73 10.29 17.44
CA LYS A 182 4.93 11.17 18.59
C LYS A 182 6.29 10.89 19.22
N TYR A 183 6.97 11.94 19.62
CA TYR A 183 8.14 11.85 20.48
C TYR A 183 7.71 11.68 21.95
N PHE A 184 8.41 10.84 22.69
CA PHE A 184 8.18 10.63 24.12
C PHE A 184 9.45 10.95 24.90
N SER A 185 9.32 11.81 25.91
CA SER A 185 10.44 12.21 26.76
C SER A 185 10.90 11.12 27.72
N ASN A 186 10.05 10.11 27.99
CA ASN A 186 10.40 8.97 28.83
C ASN A 186 9.64 7.70 28.46
N MET A 187 10.10 6.59 29.03
CA MET A 187 9.58 5.24 28.76
C MET A 187 8.15 5.02 29.27
N ASN A 188 7.76 5.62 30.39
CA ASN A 188 6.41 5.45 30.95
C ASN A 188 5.35 6.08 30.06
N LEU A 189 5.64 7.24 29.48
CA LEU A 189 4.74 7.90 28.51
C LEU A 189 4.59 7.08 27.23
N LEU A 190 5.69 6.52 26.70
CA LEU A 190 5.65 5.62 25.55
C LEU A 190 4.78 4.39 25.84
N LYS A 191 4.98 3.75 26.99
CA LYS A 191 4.19 2.58 27.41
C LYS A 191 2.70 2.89 27.46
N LYS A 192 2.33 3.97 28.16
CA LYS A 192 0.93 4.40 28.30
C LYS A 192 0.30 4.72 26.94
N GLN A 193 1.04 5.32 26.01
CA GLN A 193 0.52 5.56 24.67
C GLN A 193 0.30 4.25 23.90
N ILE A 194 1.23 3.29 23.96
CA ILE A 194 1.06 1.99 23.29
C ILE A 194 -0.16 1.25 23.85
N GLU A 195 -0.37 1.26 25.17
CA GLU A 195 -1.57 0.69 25.80
C GLU A 195 -2.85 1.34 25.28
N ASN A 196 -2.88 2.67 25.16
CA ASN A 196 -4.00 3.39 24.55
C ASN A 196 -4.21 3.03 23.07
N ASP A 197 -3.13 2.90 22.30
CA ASP A 197 -3.19 2.51 20.88
C ASP A 197 -3.78 1.10 20.73
N ILE A 198 -3.44 0.17 21.64
CA ILE A 198 -4.02 -1.19 21.68
C ILE A 198 -5.51 -1.15 22.02
N LEU A 199 -5.93 -0.32 22.98
CA LEU A 199 -7.35 -0.16 23.30
C LEU A 199 -8.16 0.40 22.12
N ILE A 200 -7.60 1.37 21.39
CA ILE A 200 -8.22 1.90 20.17
C ILE A 200 -8.31 0.81 19.10
N ALA A 201 -7.23 0.04 18.89
CA ALA A 201 -7.22 -1.09 17.96
C ALA A 201 -8.32 -2.10 18.28
N HIS A 202 -8.49 -2.49 19.56
CA HIS A 202 -9.56 -3.41 19.96
C HIS A 202 -10.96 -2.85 19.67
N LYS A 203 -11.18 -1.55 19.92
CA LYS A 203 -12.47 -0.90 19.59
C LYS A 203 -12.75 -0.93 18.09
N ILE A 204 -11.74 -0.73 17.25
CA ILE A 204 -11.88 -0.80 15.79
C ILE A 204 -12.14 -2.24 15.35
N ILE A 205 -11.38 -3.21 15.87
CA ILE A 205 -11.53 -4.63 15.53
C ILE A 205 -12.93 -5.14 15.88
N ASN A 206 -13.49 -4.73 17.03
CA ASN A 206 -14.80 -5.20 17.47
C ASN A 206 -15.99 -4.51 16.78
N LYS A 207 -15.75 -3.41 16.05
CA LYS A 207 -16.79 -2.71 15.28
C LYS A 207 -16.97 -3.26 13.86
N ASN A 208 -15.98 -4.00 13.36
CA ASN A 208 -15.94 -4.60 12.03
C ASN A 208 -16.18 -6.10 12.11
#